data_AF-A0A1G0NN59-F1
#
_entry.id   AF-A0A1G0NN59-F1
#
_cell.length_a   1.000
_cell.length_b   1.000
_cell.length_c   1.000
_cell.angle_alpha   90.00
_cell.angle_beta   90.00
_cell.angle_gamma   90.00
#
_symmetry.space_group_name_H-M   'P 1'
#
loop_
_entity.id
_entity.type
_entity.pdbx_description
1 polymer ?
#
loop_
_entity_poly.entity_id
_entity_poly.type
_entity_poly.pdbx_seq_one_letter_code
_entity_poly.pdbx_strand_id
1 'polypeptide(L)'
;MLDQRLSDRLQTKSVKQSIVSSIARDFNLTPILAEAYFSQISDYFLHHAEVNLNTGQLHCLAVDENEPAGKPLALCKKVSVKLTLHKPEEDLPVYKKSGLRGLRHHKIIRITNEAIDQGGVLSYEDIAFILTTSVVTIKRDMSQMRRKGIILPSRGWRHEMGRGQTHKTQILDLYLSGYQFSDIERRTHHSETAIKRYIQDFARVVLLHKKGFSIDQIRISTGFSHRLIGEYLKLLKQHSKSTQLKRILQTPKKKRS
;
A
#
# COMPACT_ATOMS: atom_id res chain seq x y z
N MET A 1 -20.63 -43.63 -13.79
CA MET A 1 -21.43 -42.40 -13.95
C MET A 1 -21.42 -41.71 -12.59
N LEU A 2 -20.61 -40.65 -12.42
CA LEU A 2 -20.48 -39.95 -11.13
C LEU A 2 -21.83 -39.35 -10.74
N ASP A 3 -22.18 -39.42 -9.46
CA ASP A 3 -23.49 -39.05 -8.91
C ASP A 3 -23.74 -37.54 -9.06
N GLN A 4 -24.36 -37.18 -10.19
CA GLN A 4 -24.59 -35.81 -10.65
C GLN A 4 -25.34 -34.97 -9.61
N ARG A 5 -26.23 -35.61 -8.84
CA ARG A 5 -26.99 -34.98 -7.75
C ARG A 5 -26.11 -34.53 -6.58
N LEU A 6 -25.03 -35.25 -6.27
CA LEU A 6 -24.11 -34.86 -5.21
C LEU A 6 -23.26 -33.65 -5.65
N SER A 7 -22.81 -33.65 -6.91
CA SER A 7 -22.06 -32.55 -7.51
C SER A 7 -22.85 -31.24 -7.49
N ASP A 8 -24.12 -31.27 -7.90
CA ASP A 8 -25.00 -30.09 -7.92
C ASP A 8 -25.26 -29.53 -6.51
N ARG A 9 -25.38 -30.41 -5.51
CA ARG A 9 -25.54 -30.04 -4.09
C ARG A 9 -24.28 -29.45 -3.45
N LEU A 10 -23.10 -29.75 -3.99
CA LEU A 10 -21.86 -29.13 -3.54
C LEU A 10 -21.59 -27.81 -4.27
N GLN A 11 -21.95 -27.68 -5.54
CA GLN A 11 -21.82 -26.43 -6.29
C GLN A 11 -22.73 -25.32 -5.75
N THR A 12 -23.93 -25.67 -5.27
CA THR A 12 -24.83 -24.73 -4.57
C THR A 12 -24.25 -24.17 -3.26
N LYS A 13 -23.23 -24.82 -2.69
CA LYS A 13 -22.49 -24.34 -1.50
C LYS A 13 -21.24 -23.54 -1.84
N SER A 14 -21.05 -23.18 -3.11
CA SER A 14 -19.89 -22.40 -3.53
C SER A 14 -20.03 -20.92 -3.18
N VAL A 15 -18.89 -20.25 -2.99
CA VAL A 15 -18.82 -18.80 -2.78
C VAL A 15 -19.42 -18.05 -3.97
N LYS A 16 -19.21 -18.53 -5.20
CA LYS A 16 -19.85 -18.02 -6.42
C LYS A 16 -21.38 -18.03 -6.28
N GLN A 17 -21.97 -19.18 -5.93
CA GLN A 17 -23.42 -19.27 -5.80
C GLN A 17 -23.97 -18.39 -4.68
N SER A 18 -23.26 -18.30 -3.55
CA SER A 18 -23.64 -17.38 -2.47
C SER A 18 -23.67 -15.93 -2.94
N ILE A 19 -22.67 -15.49 -3.72
CA ILE A 19 -22.60 -14.11 -4.24
C ILE A 19 -23.70 -13.88 -5.28
N VAL A 20 -23.92 -14.83 -6.20
CA VAL A 20 -25.01 -14.75 -7.20
C VAL A 20 -26.37 -14.66 -6.52
N SER A 21 -26.63 -15.47 -5.49
CA SER A 21 -27.87 -15.41 -4.72
C SER A 21 -28.03 -14.10 -3.95
N SER A 22 -26.95 -13.53 -3.40
CA SER A 22 -26.98 -12.21 -2.78
C SER A 22 -27.27 -11.10 -3.79
N ILE A 23 -26.61 -11.10 -4.95
CA ILE A 23 -26.87 -10.10 -6.02
C ILE A 23 -28.32 -10.20 -6.51
N ALA A 24 -28.82 -11.42 -6.74
CA ALA A 24 -30.20 -11.65 -7.15
C ALA A 24 -31.20 -11.07 -6.14
N ARG A 25 -30.98 -11.32 -4.85
CA ARG A 25 -31.86 -10.84 -3.78
C ARG A 25 -31.76 -9.33 -3.57
N ASP A 26 -30.55 -8.80 -3.46
CA ASP A 26 -30.30 -7.43 -3.02
C ASP A 26 -30.62 -6.40 -4.13
N PHE A 27 -30.55 -6.81 -5.40
CA PHE A 27 -30.90 -5.98 -6.56
C PHE A 27 -32.18 -6.43 -7.29
N ASN A 28 -32.90 -7.41 -6.74
CA ASN A 28 -34.11 -7.99 -7.30
C ASN A 28 -33.95 -8.44 -8.77
N LEU A 29 -32.86 -9.16 -9.04
CA LEU A 29 -32.50 -9.68 -10.37
C LEU A 29 -32.86 -11.16 -10.51
N THR A 30 -33.13 -11.60 -11.74
CA THR A 30 -33.26 -13.03 -12.04
C THR A 30 -31.90 -13.73 -11.88
N PRO A 31 -31.86 -15.04 -11.53
CA PRO A 31 -30.60 -15.76 -11.33
C PRO A 31 -29.64 -15.69 -12.52
N ILE A 32 -30.19 -15.74 -13.74
CA ILE A 32 -29.42 -15.64 -14.99
C ILE A 32 -28.76 -14.26 -15.11
N LEU A 33 -29.49 -13.18 -14.79
CA LEU A 33 -28.92 -11.83 -14.82
C LEU A 33 -27.88 -11.64 -13.70
N ALA A 34 -28.13 -12.15 -12.49
CA ALA A 34 -27.17 -12.09 -11.40
C ALA A 34 -25.86 -12.86 -11.72
N GLU A 35 -25.96 -14.00 -12.41
CA GLU A 35 -24.79 -14.76 -12.85
C GLU A 35 -24.04 -14.05 -13.99
N ALA A 36 -24.74 -13.40 -14.92
CA ALA A 36 -24.14 -12.57 -15.95
C ALA A 36 -23.40 -11.35 -15.36
N TYR A 37 -24.00 -10.67 -14.38
CA TYR A 37 -23.36 -9.57 -13.64
C TYR A 37 -22.13 -10.05 -12.86
N PHE A 38 -22.23 -11.18 -12.15
CA PHE A 38 -21.08 -11.78 -11.46
C PHE A 38 -19.95 -12.10 -12.44
N SER A 39 -20.27 -12.69 -13.59
CA SER A 39 -19.30 -13.06 -14.61
C SER A 39 -18.63 -11.83 -15.23
N GLN A 40 -19.41 -10.79 -15.55
CA GLN A 40 -18.87 -9.53 -16.10
C GLN A 40 -17.96 -8.80 -15.10
N ILE A 41 -18.33 -8.76 -13.81
CA ILE A 41 -17.50 -8.17 -12.76
C ILE A 41 -16.25 -9.01 -12.53
N SER A 42 -16.38 -10.33 -12.52
CA SER A 42 -15.25 -11.26 -12.37
C SER A 42 -14.28 -11.12 -13.54
N ASP A 43 -14.80 -11.05 -14.77
CA ASP A 43 -13.98 -10.83 -15.97
C ASP A 43 -13.33 -9.45 -15.95
N TYR A 44 -14.04 -8.39 -15.55
CA TYR A 44 -13.43 -7.06 -15.36
C TYR A 44 -12.30 -7.11 -14.34
N PHE A 45 -12.48 -7.81 -13.23
CA PHE A 45 -11.44 -8.02 -12.23
C PHE A 45 -10.28 -8.85 -12.77
N LEU A 46 -10.53 -9.91 -13.53
CA LEU A 46 -9.47 -10.79 -14.05
C LEU A 46 -8.70 -10.17 -15.22
N HIS A 47 -9.35 -9.35 -16.05
CA HIS A 47 -8.74 -8.70 -17.20
C HIS A 47 -8.05 -7.36 -16.86
N HIS A 48 -8.47 -6.69 -15.77
CA HIS A 48 -7.86 -5.43 -15.32
C HIS A 48 -7.08 -5.53 -14.01
N ALA A 49 -7.19 -6.62 -13.27
CA ALA A 49 -6.23 -6.98 -12.23
C ALA A 49 -5.36 -8.13 -12.78
N GLU A 50 -4.10 -7.84 -13.10
CA GLU A 50 -3.10 -8.87 -13.39
C GLU A 50 -2.84 -9.71 -12.12
N VAL A 51 -3.69 -10.70 -11.85
CA VAL A 51 -3.56 -11.62 -10.69
C VAL A 51 -2.54 -12.72 -11.03
N ASN A 52 -1.32 -12.33 -11.42
CA ASN A 52 -0.17 -13.25 -11.47
C ASN A 52 0.38 -13.41 -10.05
N LEU A 53 -0.24 -14.32 -9.30
CA LEU A 53 0.22 -14.77 -7.99
C LEU A 53 1.22 -15.91 -8.13
N ASN A 54 2.38 -15.78 -7.50
CA ASN A 54 3.25 -16.92 -7.25
C ASN A 54 2.79 -17.68 -6.00
N THR A 55 3.25 -18.92 -5.83
CA THR A 55 2.98 -19.72 -4.64
C THR A 55 3.32 -18.96 -3.35
N GLY A 56 2.40 -18.98 -2.39
CA GLY A 56 2.58 -18.28 -1.11
C GLY A 56 2.23 -16.80 -1.13
N GLN A 57 1.75 -16.25 -2.25
CA GLN A 57 1.28 -14.87 -2.35
C GLN A 57 -0.24 -14.76 -2.19
N LEU A 58 -0.70 -13.63 -1.64
CA LEU A 58 -2.09 -13.24 -1.44
C LEU A 58 -2.36 -11.92 -2.15
N HIS A 59 -3.45 -11.82 -2.90
CA HIS A 59 -4.01 -10.51 -3.28
C HIS A 59 -5.00 -10.04 -2.22
N CYS A 60 -4.88 -8.79 -1.79
CA CYS A 60 -5.88 -8.16 -0.93
C CYS A 60 -6.06 -6.68 -1.28
N LEU A 61 -7.16 -6.09 -0.80
CA LEU A 61 -7.41 -4.66 -0.92
C LEU A 61 -6.77 -3.94 0.26
N ALA A 62 -5.86 -3.01 -0.04
CA ALA A 62 -5.31 -2.06 0.93
C ALA A 62 -5.91 -0.67 0.70
N VAL A 63 -5.83 0.21 1.69
CA VAL A 63 -6.23 1.61 1.52
C VAL A 63 -5.16 2.34 0.70
N ASP A 64 -5.55 3.19 -0.26
CA ASP A 64 -4.61 4.02 -1.02
C ASP A 64 -3.76 4.89 -0.06
N GLU A 65 -2.44 4.90 -0.26
CA GLU A 65 -1.52 5.63 0.62
C GLU A 65 -1.77 7.14 0.66
N ASN A 66 -2.53 7.71 -0.27
CA ASN A 66 -2.80 9.15 -0.31
C ASN A 66 -4.13 9.52 0.38
N GLU A 67 -4.92 8.55 0.86
CA GLU A 67 -6.16 8.83 1.57
C GLU A 67 -5.89 9.56 2.92
N PRO A 68 -6.67 10.61 3.25
CA PRO A 68 -6.48 11.38 4.47
C PRO A 68 -6.89 10.59 5.71
N ALA A 69 -6.29 10.95 6.85
CA ALA A 69 -6.72 10.41 8.13
C ALA A 69 -8.14 10.90 8.47
N GLY A 70 -8.96 10.01 9.06
CA GLY A 70 -10.33 10.33 9.49
C GLY A 70 -11.41 10.07 8.46
N LYS A 71 -11.07 9.80 7.19
CA LYS A 71 -12.05 9.34 6.21
C LYS A 71 -12.55 7.92 6.60
N PRO A 72 -13.88 7.66 6.60
CA PRO A 72 -14.40 6.33 6.86
C PRO A 72 -13.83 5.30 5.88
N LEU A 73 -13.41 4.12 6.38
CA LEU A 73 -12.78 3.07 5.57
C LEU A 73 -13.65 2.63 4.37
N ALA A 74 -14.97 2.63 4.54
CA ALA A 74 -15.91 2.35 3.46
C ALA A 74 -15.72 3.28 2.25
N LEU A 75 -15.42 4.57 2.51
CA LEU A 75 -15.27 5.62 1.50
C LEU A 75 -13.83 5.82 1.02
N CYS A 76 -12.85 5.19 1.68
CA CYS A 76 -11.47 5.21 1.23
C CYS A 76 -11.35 4.47 -0.11
N LYS A 77 -10.60 5.08 -1.04
CA LYS A 77 -10.10 4.42 -2.23
C LYS A 77 -9.23 3.24 -1.80
N LYS A 78 -9.45 2.11 -2.45
CA LYS A 78 -8.75 0.86 -2.20
C LYS A 78 -7.86 0.55 -3.41
N VAL A 79 -6.70 -0.02 -3.15
CA VAL A 79 -5.74 -0.46 -4.16
C VAL A 79 -5.52 -1.95 -3.96
N SER A 80 -5.55 -2.72 -5.04
CA SER A 80 -5.20 -4.14 -5.00
C SER A 80 -3.69 -4.26 -4.83
N VAL A 81 -3.26 -5.01 -3.81
CA VAL A 81 -1.85 -5.26 -3.53
C VAL A 81 -1.60 -6.76 -3.44
N LYS A 82 -0.42 -7.18 -3.90
CA LYS A 82 0.11 -8.53 -3.81
C LYS A 82 1.07 -8.63 -2.63
N LEU A 83 0.81 -9.55 -1.72
CA LEU A 83 1.59 -9.75 -0.49
C LEU A 83 2.15 -11.17 -0.44
N THR A 84 3.41 -11.34 -0.07
CA THR A 84 4.07 -12.64 0.02
C THR A 84 4.00 -13.17 1.45
N LEU A 85 3.09 -14.10 1.71
CA LEU A 85 2.87 -14.67 3.04
C LEU A 85 3.79 -15.84 3.33
N HIS A 86 4.13 -16.63 2.33
CA HIS A 86 4.99 -17.79 2.49
C HIS A 86 6.17 -17.71 1.53
N LYS A 87 7.37 -17.66 2.11
CA LYS A 87 8.62 -17.63 1.37
C LYS A 87 9.65 -18.50 2.10
N PRO A 88 9.54 -19.84 2.03
CA PRO A 88 10.28 -20.79 2.87
C PRO A 88 11.78 -20.52 2.98
N GLU A 89 12.40 -20.15 1.87
CA GLU A 89 13.83 -19.86 1.74
C GLU A 89 14.29 -18.71 2.65
N GLU A 90 13.42 -17.73 2.92
CA GLU A 90 13.67 -16.63 3.85
C GLU A 90 13.04 -16.87 5.23
N ASP A 91 11.87 -17.49 5.27
CA ASP A 91 11.07 -17.68 6.47
C ASP A 91 11.70 -18.70 7.43
N LEU A 92 12.20 -19.83 6.91
CA LEU A 92 12.76 -20.92 7.74
C LEU A 92 14.01 -20.51 8.52
N PRO A 93 15.00 -19.80 7.93
CA PRO A 93 16.14 -19.29 8.69
C PRO A 93 15.74 -18.35 9.84
N VAL A 94 14.78 -17.45 9.59
CA VAL A 94 14.28 -16.51 10.61
C VAL A 94 13.56 -17.27 11.73
N TYR A 95 12.72 -18.24 11.38
CA TYR A 95 12.03 -19.09 12.34
C TYR A 95 13.02 -19.85 13.23
N LYS A 96 14.03 -20.50 12.64
CA LYS A 96 15.07 -21.23 13.39
C LYS A 96 15.82 -20.32 14.37
N LYS A 97 16.09 -19.08 13.97
CA LYS A 97 16.84 -18.13 14.81
C LYS A 97 16.00 -17.48 15.91
N SER A 98 14.73 -17.17 15.64
CA SER A 98 13.95 -16.21 16.44
C SER A 98 12.53 -16.68 16.79
N GLY A 99 12.18 -17.93 16.46
CA GLY A 99 10.87 -18.53 16.68
C GLY A 99 9.73 -17.86 15.91
N LEU A 100 8.50 -18.24 16.25
CA LEU A 100 7.28 -17.74 15.58
C LEU A 100 7.10 -16.21 15.74
N ARG A 101 7.53 -15.65 16.87
CA ARG A 101 7.45 -14.19 17.08
C ARG A 101 8.38 -13.45 16.13
N GLY A 102 9.63 -13.91 15.99
CA GLY A 102 10.57 -13.31 15.05
C GLY A 102 10.13 -13.49 13.60
N LEU A 103 9.59 -14.66 13.25
CA LEU A 103 8.99 -14.88 11.93
C LEU A 103 7.83 -13.92 11.67
N ARG A 104 6.94 -13.72 12.64
CA ARG A 104 5.83 -12.76 12.50
C ARG A 104 6.36 -11.35 12.29
N HIS A 105 7.36 -10.91 13.05
CA HIS A 105 8.01 -9.61 12.85
C HIS A 105 8.56 -9.46 11.43
N HIS A 106 9.24 -10.48 10.94
CA HIS A 106 9.77 -10.52 9.58
C HIS A 106 8.66 -10.41 8.52
N LYS A 107 7.56 -11.15 8.69
CA LYS A 107 6.40 -11.08 7.79
C LYS A 107 5.70 -9.73 7.83
N ILE A 108 5.52 -9.12 9.01
CA ILE A 108 4.93 -7.77 9.13
C ILE A 108 5.75 -6.77 8.30
N ILE A 109 7.07 -6.76 8.45
CA ILE A 109 7.96 -5.88 7.68
C ILE A 109 7.74 -6.12 6.18
N ARG A 110 7.82 -7.38 5.73
CA ARG A 110 7.65 -7.76 4.33
C ARG A 110 6.33 -7.24 3.74
N ILE A 111 5.19 -7.61 4.33
CA ILE A 111 3.87 -7.29 3.76
C ILE A 111 3.56 -5.79 3.82
N THR A 112 4.03 -5.08 4.85
CA THR A 112 3.83 -3.62 4.93
C THR A 112 4.62 -2.88 3.86
N ASN A 113 5.83 -3.32 3.56
CA ASN A 113 6.64 -2.78 2.47
C ASN A 113 6.06 -3.13 1.10
N GLU A 114 5.69 -4.39 0.87
CA GLU A 114 5.06 -4.79 -0.41
C GLU A 114 3.77 -4.02 -0.69
N ALA A 115 2.93 -3.80 0.34
CA ALA A 115 1.73 -2.97 0.20
C ALA A 115 2.08 -1.54 -0.22
N ILE A 116 3.05 -0.93 0.45
CA ILE A 116 3.52 0.43 0.16
C ILE A 116 4.12 0.53 -1.23
N ASP A 117 4.93 -0.43 -1.65
CA ASP A 117 5.55 -0.45 -2.98
C ASP A 117 4.49 -0.43 -4.08
N GLN A 118 3.29 -0.91 -3.79
CA GLN A 118 2.12 -0.93 -4.67
C GLN A 118 1.14 0.23 -4.42
N GLY A 119 1.50 1.21 -3.57
CA GLY A 119 0.70 2.40 -3.28
C GLY A 119 -0.43 2.19 -2.27
N GLY A 120 -0.42 1.05 -1.57
CA GLY A 120 -1.37 0.72 -0.52
C GLY A 120 -0.78 0.80 0.89
N VAL A 121 -1.62 0.98 1.90
CA VAL A 121 -1.27 0.90 3.32
C VAL A 121 -2.22 -0.02 4.05
N LEU A 122 -1.65 -0.97 4.80
CA LEU A 122 -2.41 -1.92 5.60
C LEU A 122 -2.82 -1.30 6.95
N SER A 123 -4.02 -1.61 7.41
CA SER A 123 -4.48 -1.36 8.78
C SER A 123 -3.94 -2.41 9.75
N TYR A 124 -4.08 -2.18 11.06
CA TYR A 124 -3.65 -3.20 12.04
C TYR A 124 -4.57 -4.42 12.00
N GLU A 125 -5.83 -4.22 11.65
CA GLU A 125 -6.85 -5.23 11.40
C GLU A 125 -6.47 -6.11 10.20
N ASP A 126 -6.06 -5.50 9.09
CA ASP A 126 -5.60 -6.24 7.90
C ASP A 126 -4.41 -7.14 8.25
N ILE A 127 -3.38 -6.58 8.89
CA ILE A 127 -2.17 -7.31 9.28
C ILE A 127 -2.52 -8.45 10.26
N ALA A 128 -3.39 -8.18 11.24
CA ALA A 128 -3.81 -9.18 12.21
C ALA A 128 -4.54 -10.35 11.54
N PHE A 129 -5.46 -10.04 10.63
CA PHE A 129 -6.21 -11.05 9.87
C PHE A 129 -5.30 -11.87 8.97
N ILE A 130 -4.47 -11.21 8.16
CA ILE A 130 -3.52 -11.83 7.22
C ILE A 130 -2.55 -12.78 7.95
N LEU A 131 -2.08 -12.40 9.13
CA LEU A 131 -1.11 -13.19 9.90
C LEU A 131 -1.77 -14.06 10.97
N THR A 132 -3.10 -14.19 10.96
CA THR A 132 -3.89 -15.03 11.87
C THR A 132 -3.53 -14.77 13.34
N THR A 133 -3.54 -13.50 13.74
CA THR A 133 -3.23 -13.05 15.10
C THR A 133 -4.19 -11.96 15.56
N SER A 134 -3.98 -11.42 16.76
CA SER A 134 -4.83 -10.34 17.29
C SER A 134 -4.26 -8.96 16.98
N VAL A 135 -5.15 -7.98 16.79
CA VAL A 135 -4.78 -6.55 16.63
C VAL A 135 -3.91 -6.07 17.81
N VAL A 136 -4.18 -6.55 19.03
CA VAL A 136 -3.38 -6.25 20.22
C VAL A 136 -1.94 -6.75 20.06
N THR A 137 -1.75 -7.93 19.48
CA THR A 137 -0.41 -8.48 19.19
C THR A 137 0.31 -7.64 18.15
N ILE A 138 -0.37 -7.25 17.07
CA ILE A 138 0.20 -6.37 16.04
C ILE A 138 0.61 -5.02 16.62
N LYS A 139 -0.26 -4.37 17.42
CA LYS A 139 0.09 -3.10 18.10
C LYS A 139 1.34 -3.25 18.98
N ARG A 140 1.45 -4.35 19.73
CA ARG A 140 2.63 -4.64 20.56
C ARG A 140 3.89 -4.82 19.71
N ASP A 141 3.80 -5.57 18.61
CA ASP A 141 4.91 -5.81 17.70
C ASP A 141 5.37 -4.51 17.02
N MET A 142 4.45 -3.70 16.52
CA MET A 142 4.72 -2.38 15.93
C MET A 142 5.39 -1.43 16.95
N SER A 143 4.92 -1.42 18.20
CA SER A 143 5.52 -0.61 19.28
C SER A 143 6.95 -1.06 19.60
N GLN A 144 7.22 -2.37 19.59
CA GLN A 144 8.55 -2.91 19.83
C GLN A 144 9.51 -2.61 18.68
N MET A 145 9.05 -2.73 17.43
CA MET A 145 9.81 -2.33 16.25
C MET A 145 10.18 -0.84 16.30
N ARG A 146 9.21 0.01 16.66
CA ARG A 146 9.42 1.46 16.82
C ARG A 146 10.52 1.78 17.83
N ARG A 147 10.54 1.09 18.98
CA ARG A 147 11.61 1.26 19.99
C ARG A 147 12.99 0.85 19.48
N LYS A 148 13.05 -0.03 18.48
CA LYS A 148 14.29 -0.41 17.79
C LYS A 148 14.62 0.51 16.60
N GLY A 149 13.87 1.59 16.41
CA GLY A 149 14.04 2.53 15.29
C GLY A 149 13.39 2.07 13.99
N ILE A 150 12.71 0.92 13.97
CA ILE A 150 12.02 0.38 12.79
C ILE A 150 10.63 1.02 12.74
N ILE A 151 10.41 1.91 11.78
CA ILE A 151 9.12 2.58 11.58
C ILE A 151 8.45 1.99 10.35
N LEU A 152 7.42 1.17 10.58
CA LEU A 152 6.65 0.58 9.49
C LEU A 152 5.42 1.42 9.15
N PRO A 153 5.15 1.59 7.85
CA PRO A 153 3.96 2.29 7.39
C PRO A 153 2.69 1.46 7.68
N SER A 154 1.73 2.07 8.36
CA SER A 154 0.39 1.51 8.53
C SER A 154 -0.66 2.62 8.62
N ARG A 155 -1.94 2.31 8.36
CA ARG A 155 -3.02 3.29 8.58
C ARG A 155 -3.15 3.66 10.06
N GLY A 156 -2.97 2.71 10.97
CA GLY A 156 -3.01 2.95 12.42
C GLY A 156 -1.93 3.94 12.86
N TRP A 157 -0.71 3.82 12.34
CA TRP A 157 0.39 4.75 12.60
C TRP A 157 0.07 6.19 12.19
N ARG A 158 -0.62 6.39 11.06
CA ARG A 158 -1.04 7.72 10.61
C ARG A 158 -2.09 8.36 11.52
N HIS A 159 -2.92 7.56 12.19
CA HIS A 159 -3.83 8.05 13.20
C HIS A 159 -3.10 8.42 14.50
N GLU A 160 -2.08 7.64 14.89
CA GLU A 160 -1.34 7.81 16.14
C GLU A 160 -0.35 9.00 16.15
N MET A 161 0.23 9.38 15.01
CA MET A 161 1.19 10.51 14.95
C MET A 161 0.53 11.91 14.98
N GLY A 162 -0.80 12.00 14.96
CA GLY A 162 -1.47 13.29 14.90
C GLY A 162 -1.04 14.12 13.69
N ARG A 163 -1.13 15.45 13.79
CA ARG A 163 -1.00 16.38 12.64
C ARG A 163 0.44 16.58 12.12
N GLY A 164 1.45 15.84 12.58
CA GLY A 164 2.86 16.14 12.27
C GLY A 164 3.60 15.02 11.54
N GLN A 165 3.88 15.23 10.25
CA GLN A 165 4.71 14.42 9.34
C GLN A 165 4.17 13.03 8.97
N THR A 166 4.12 12.78 7.66
CA THR A 166 3.87 11.46 7.09
C THR A 166 5.18 10.67 6.97
N HIS A 167 5.09 9.34 6.93
CA HIS A 167 6.26 8.46 6.73
C HIS A 167 7.04 8.84 5.45
N LYS A 168 6.28 9.21 4.41
CA LYS A 168 6.78 9.79 3.14
C LYS A 168 7.62 11.05 3.34
N THR A 169 7.18 11.99 4.19
CA THR A 169 7.97 13.21 4.47
C THR A 169 9.26 12.93 5.21
N GLN A 170 9.31 11.91 6.07
CA GLN A 170 10.54 11.52 6.77
C GLN A 170 11.58 10.93 5.81
N ILE A 171 11.13 10.09 4.87
CA ILE A 171 12.00 9.55 3.81
C ILE A 171 12.56 10.67 2.93
N LEU A 172 11.69 11.61 2.52
CA LEU A 172 12.12 12.76 1.73
C LEU A 172 13.10 13.65 2.50
N ASP A 173 12.88 13.88 3.79
CA ASP A 173 13.78 14.65 4.65
C ASP A 173 15.18 14.01 4.74
N LEU A 174 15.25 12.68 4.93
CA LEU A 174 16.51 11.94 4.90
C LEU A 174 17.21 12.08 3.54
N TYR A 175 16.48 11.87 2.44
CA TYR A 175 17.07 12.01 1.10
C TYR A 175 17.60 13.42 0.85
N LEU A 176 16.82 14.45 1.17
CA LEU A 176 17.20 15.85 0.98
C LEU A 176 18.36 16.27 1.89
N SER A 177 18.51 15.61 3.05
CA SER A 177 19.66 15.78 3.96
C SER A 177 20.95 15.11 3.47
N GLY A 178 20.92 14.38 2.35
CA GLY A 178 22.11 13.82 1.70
C GLY A 178 22.37 12.33 1.98
N TYR A 179 21.48 11.64 2.67
CA TYR A 179 21.60 10.19 2.89
C TYR A 179 21.49 9.42 1.56
N GLN A 180 22.26 8.34 1.42
CA GLN A 180 22.19 7.46 0.26
C GLN A 180 20.97 6.53 0.35
N PHE A 181 20.52 6.01 -0.80
CA PHE A 181 19.38 5.08 -0.86
C PHE A 181 19.55 3.91 0.12
N SER A 182 20.71 3.25 0.11
CA SER A 182 21.00 2.12 1.01
C SER A 182 20.92 2.47 2.51
N ASP A 183 21.24 3.71 2.89
CA ASP A 183 21.09 4.18 4.28
C ASP A 183 19.63 4.43 4.64
N ILE A 184 18.86 4.97 3.69
CA ILE A 184 17.43 5.21 3.87
C ILE A 184 16.71 3.86 3.97
N GLU A 185 16.97 2.93 3.06
CA GLU A 185 16.42 1.56 3.10
C GLU A 185 16.74 0.88 4.42
N ARG A 186 17.99 0.95 4.90
CA ARG A 186 18.37 0.35 6.19
C ARG A 186 17.63 0.96 7.38
N ARG A 187 17.35 2.26 7.35
CA ARG A 187 16.71 2.99 8.46
C ARG A 187 15.19 2.88 8.45
N THR A 188 14.59 2.93 7.27
CA THR A 188 13.13 3.00 7.11
C THR A 188 12.53 1.67 6.71
N HIS A 189 13.36 0.72 6.26
CA HIS A 189 12.97 -0.55 5.65
C HIS A 189 12.16 -0.40 4.36
N HIS A 190 12.09 0.80 3.77
CA HIS A 190 11.47 0.97 2.45
C HIS A 190 12.34 0.39 1.37
N SER A 191 11.71 -0.04 0.29
CA SER A 191 12.39 -0.40 -0.94
C SER A 191 12.93 0.85 -1.66
N GLU A 192 13.98 0.68 -2.45
CA GLU A 192 14.45 1.71 -3.37
C GLU A 192 13.35 2.21 -4.31
N THR A 193 12.42 1.32 -4.72
CA THR A 193 11.30 1.66 -5.62
C THR A 193 10.32 2.62 -4.95
N ALA A 194 9.93 2.38 -3.69
CA ALA A 194 9.11 3.32 -2.93
C ALA A 194 9.81 4.66 -2.72
N ILE A 195 11.11 4.64 -2.35
CA ILE A 195 11.89 5.87 -2.16
C ILE A 195 11.95 6.69 -3.47
N LYS A 196 12.21 6.04 -4.61
CA LYS A 196 12.20 6.68 -5.93
C LYS A 196 10.83 7.29 -6.26
N ARG A 197 9.73 6.56 -6.02
CA ARG A 197 8.36 7.09 -6.21
C ARG A 197 8.15 8.36 -5.40
N TYR A 198 8.56 8.35 -4.14
CA TYR A 198 8.40 9.51 -3.25
C TYR A 198 9.18 10.72 -3.73
N ILE A 199 10.43 10.51 -4.18
CA ILE A 199 11.27 11.57 -4.77
C ILE A 199 10.61 12.14 -6.05
N GLN A 200 10.07 11.27 -6.92
CA GLN A 200 9.40 11.70 -8.16
C GLN A 200 8.12 12.50 -7.87
N ASP A 201 7.31 12.06 -6.91
CA ASP A 201 6.10 12.77 -6.49
C ASP A 201 6.42 14.16 -5.93
N PHE A 202 7.45 14.24 -5.09
CA PHE A 202 7.98 15.50 -4.57
C PHE A 202 8.48 16.41 -5.70
N ALA A 203 9.28 15.87 -6.62
CA ALA A 203 9.81 16.60 -7.77
C ALA A 203 8.69 17.22 -8.63
N ARG A 204 7.62 16.44 -8.88
CA ARG A 204 6.45 16.87 -9.67
C ARG A 204 5.77 18.06 -9.02
N VAL A 205 5.50 18.00 -7.71
CA VAL A 205 4.87 19.09 -6.96
C VAL A 205 5.75 20.35 -6.95
N VAL A 206 7.05 20.20 -6.70
CA VAL A 206 8.00 21.33 -6.69
C VAL A 206 8.10 21.99 -8.07
N LEU A 207 8.12 21.19 -9.14
CA LEU A 207 8.19 21.71 -10.51
C LEU A 207 6.94 22.52 -10.87
N LEU A 208 5.74 22.01 -10.53
CA LEU A 208 4.49 22.73 -10.78
C LEU A 208 4.42 24.03 -9.97
N HIS A 209 4.82 24.00 -8.70
CA HIS A 209 4.89 25.19 -7.86
C HIS A 209 5.88 26.23 -8.42
N LYS A 210 7.07 25.81 -8.89
CA LYS A 210 8.04 26.72 -9.53
C LYS A 210 7.54 27.32 -10.85
N LYS A 211 6.62 26.64 -11.55
CA LYS A 211 5.96 27.15 -12.76
C LYS A 211 4.79 28.10 -12.46
N GLY A 212 4.51 28.40 -11.19
CA GLY A 212 3.47 29.34 -10.79
C GLY A 212 2.06 28.74 -10.64
N PHE A 213 1.92 27.42 -10.65
CA PHE A 213 0.62 26.78 -10.43
C PHE A 213 0.15 26.99 -8.99
N SER A 214 -1.15 27.28 -8.81
CA SER A 214 -1.75 27.39 -7.48
C SER A 214 -1.86 26.02 -6.79
N ILE A 215 -2.01 26.00 -5.47
CA ILE A 215 -2.16 24.75 -4.69
C ILE A 215 -3.35 23.92 -5.21
N ASP A 216 -4.44 24.58 -5.59
CA ASP A 216 -5.62 23.91 -6.15
C ASP A 216 -5.35 23.27 -7.52
N GLN A 217 -4.63 23.97 -8.40
CA GLN A 217 -4.24 23.42 -9.69
C GLN A 217 -3.29 22.23 -9.51
N ILE A 218 -2.31 22.33 -8.61
CA ILE A 218 -1.40 21.22 -8.29
C ILE A 218 -2.19 20.00 -7.78
N ARG A 219 -3.17 20.21 -6.90
CA ARG A 219 -4.05 19.12 -6.42
C ARG A 219 -4.78 18.45 -7.57
N ILE A 220 -5.40 19.21 -8.46
CA ILE A 220 -6.13 18.65 -9.60
C ILE A 220 -5.19 17.85 -10.51
N SER A 221 -4.00 18.38 -10.81
CA SER A 221 -3.05 17.72 -11.70
C SER A 221 -2.37 16.49 -11.10
N THR A 222 -2.21 16.43 -9.78
CA THR A 222 -1.46 15.34 -9.11
C THR A 222 -2.33 14.35 -8.37
N GLY A 223 -3.56 14.71 -8.02
CA GLY A 223 -4.44 13.93 -7.16
C GLY A 223 -4.05 13.96 -5.67
N PHE A 224 -3.00 14.69 -5.29
CA PHE A 224 -2.53 14.76 -3.90
C PHE A 224 -3.37 15.73 -3.06
N SER A 225 -3.61 15.38 -1.79
CA SER A 225 -4.32 16.28 -0.86
C SER A 225 -3.59 17.61 -0.65
N HIS A 226 -4.34 18.69 -0.38
CA HIS A 226 -3.77 20.00 -0.02
C HIS A 226 -2.74 19.90 1.10
N ARG A 227 -3.00 19.01 2.06
CA ARG A 227 -2.11 18.75 3.18
C ARG A 227 -0.75 18.22 2.71
N LEU A 228 -0.73 17.18 1.88
CA LEU A 228 0.52 16.59 1.38
C LEU A 228 1.32 17.58 0.54
N ILE A 229 0.62 18.35 -0.31
CA ILE A 229 1.23 19.42 -1.09
C ILE A 229 1.88 20.45 -0.15
N GLY A 230 1.17 20.87 0.91
CA GLY A 230 1.71 21.77 1.93
C GLY A 230 2.95 21.21 2.64
N GLU A 231 2.95 19.92 2.99
CA GLU A 231 4.11 19.24 3.58
C GLU A 231 5.33 19.28 2.63
N TYR A 232 5.14 19.06 1.32
CA TYR A 232 6.21 19.14 0.33
C TYR A 232 6.74 20.56 0.15
N LEU A 233 5.87 21.56 0.11
CA LEU A 233 6.31 22.96 0.03
C LEU A 233 7.07 23.39 1.28
N LYS A 234 6.74 22.83 2.44
CA LYS A 234 7.51 23.04 3.67
C LYS A 234 8.91 22.43 3.57
N LEU A 235 9.03 21.18 3.10
CA LEU A 235 10.31 20.51 2.84
C LEU A 235 11.16 21.28 1.83
N LEU A 236 10.55 21.81 0.77
CA LEU A 236 11.23 22.65 -0.23
C LEU A 236 11.87 23.89 0.40
N LYS A 237 11.16 24.57 1.32
CA LYS A 237 11.69 25.74 2.03
C LYS A 237 12.84 25.35 2.96
N GLN A 238 12.68 24.26 3.71
CA GLN A 238 13.68 23.75 4.66
C GLN A 238 14.98 23.33 3.97
N HIS A 239 14.89 22.65 2.82
CA HIS A 239 16.04 22.11 2.09
C HIS A 239 16.42 22.93 0.85
N SER A 240 16.12 24.23 0.84
CA SER A 240 16.33 25.11 -0.33
C SER A 240 17.78 25.13 -0.85
N LYS A 241 18.77 24.89 0.03
CA LYS A 241 20.20 24.86 -0.30
C LYS A 241 20.74 23.45 -0.60
N SER A 242 19.91 22.41 -0.48
CA SER A 242 20.36 21.02 -0.64
C SER A 242 20.86 20.73 -2.07
N THR A 243 22.02 20.08 -2.16
CA THR A 243 22.57 19.58 -3.43
C THR A 243 21.65 18.53 -4.06
N GLN A 244 20.99 17.71 -3.25
CA GLN A 244 20.06 16.69 -3.73
C GLN A 244 18.81 17.32 -4.34
N LEU A 245 18.29 18.41 -3.76
CA LEU A 245 17.19 19.17 -4.34
C LEU A 245 17.56 19.72 -5.73
N LYS A 246 18.79 20.25 -5.89
CA LYS A 246 19.28 20.70 -7.20
C LYS A 246 19.37 19.55 -8.19
N ARG A 247 19.79 18.37 -7.77
CA ARG A 247 19.89 17.17 -8.61
C ARG A 247 18.51 16.70 -9.10
N ILE A 248 17.52 16.67 -8.22
CA ILE A 248 16.13 16.29 -8.57
C ILE A 248 15.53 17.24 -9.62
N LEU A 249 15.85 18.54 -9.52
CA LEU A 249 15.26 19.58 -10.38
C LEU A 249 16.03 19.83 -11.68
N GLN A 250 17.17 19.17 -11.89
CA GLN A 250 17.88 19.20 -13.17
C GLN A 250 17.08 18.40 -14.20
N THR A 251 16.44 19.11 -15.13
CA THR A 251 15.82 18.48 -16.30
C THR A 251 16.93 17.88 -17.16
N PRO A 252 16.84 16.64 -17.64
CA PRO A 252 17.81 16.14 -18.61
C PRO A 252 17.80 17.09 -19.82
N LYS A 253 18.96 17.69 -20.12
CA LYS A 253 19.12 18.49 -21.35
C LYS A 253 18.73 17.58 -22.51
N LYS A 254 17.65 17.93 -23.23
CA LYS A 254 17.30 17.32 -24.52
C LYS A 254 18.60 17.31 -25.34
N LYS A 255 19.11 16.11 -25.69
CA LYS A 255 20.10 15.99 -26.76
C LYS A 255 19.44 16.62 -27.99
N ARG A 256 19.91 17.80 -28.41
CA ARG A 256 19.58 18.34 -29.72
C ARG A 256 20.32 17.44 -30.71
N SER A 257 19.57 16.59 -31.40
CA SER A 257 19.97 16.01 -32.69
C SER A 257 20.00 17.11 -33.73
#